data_AF-A0A836QS16-F1
#
_entry.id   AF-A0A836QS16-F1
#
_cell.length_a   1.000
_cell.length_b   1.000
_cell.length_c   1.000
_cell.angle_alpha   90.00
_cell.angle_beta   90.00
_cell.angle_gamma   90.00
#
_symmetry.space_group_name_H-M   'P 1'
#
loop_
_entity.id
_entity.type
_entity.pdbx_description
1 polymer ?
#
loop_
_entity_poly.entity_id
_entity_poly.type
_entity_poly.pdbx_seq_one_letter_code
_entity_poly.pdbx_strand_id
1 'polypeptide(L)'
;MPKVLISDKLSAESVKVFEKYGIEVEVNTDLSEEDLKNLISDFDGLAIRSNTKVTRELLEKADNLKIIGRAGIGVDNIDLDAATKKGIVIMNTPLGNSITTAEHTIALMMALARNIPNANFSTHLGKWEKSKYTGTELYSKILGMIGCGNIGSIVADRAQGLKMQVKVYDPFLTDERAKEIGVEKMELDKLLKISDFLTLHVPLTKKTKNMINSTTLKKMKKGSKIINCARGGLVNEKDLANSIEKGHIGGAAFDVFSKEPAKDNPLFGLKEVVVTPHLGASTEEAQENVSIQVSEQMSNYLTTGAVSNALNIPSVTAEEAPKLKPYMKLAEQIGRLAGQITETSIKKIKIEFIGQVALLNTKPLTSVLVAGLLAPSMEAVNMVNAPIIAKSRNMELTTSIREHSQDYITEISLLVETERRKMEVAGTLYGEKPRIV
;
A
#
# COMPACT_ATOMS: atom_id res chain seq x y z
N MET A 1 -11.73 -22.01 16.18
CA MET A 1 -11.76 -21.79 14.72
C MET A 1 -11.60 -20.29 14.51
N PRO A 2 -10.77 -19.81 13.57
CA PRO A 2 -10.64 -18.37 13.36
C PRO A 2 -11.98 -17.75 12.94
N LYS A 3 -12.30 -16.56 13.44
CA LYS A 3 -13.51 -15.81 13.07
C LYS A 3 -13.15 -14.51 12.36
N VAL A 4 -13.79 -14.22 11.24
CA VAL A 4 -13.56 -13.01 10.43
C VAL A 4 -14.85 -12.19 10.31
N LEU A 5 -14.75 -10.89 10.57
CA LEU A 5 -15.80 -9.92 10.28
C LEU A 5 -15.57 -9.29 8.91
N ILE A 6 -16.59 -9.28 8.06
CA ILE A 6 -16.66 -8.46 6.85
C ILE A 6 -17.56 -7.26 7.14
N SER A 7 -16.96 -6.07 7.34
CA SER A 7 -17.68 -4.86 7.75
C SER A 7 -17.99 -3.88 6.60
N ASP A 8 -17.50 -4.16 5.39
CA ASP A 8 -17.79 -3.40 4.17
C ASP A 8 -18.36 -4.34 3.09
N LYS A 9 -18.94 -3.76 2.03
CA LYS A 9 -19.45 -4.55 0.89
C LYS A 9 -18.31 -5.21 0.09
N LEU A 10 -18.08 -6.49 0.32
CA LEU A 10 -17.20 -7.38 -0.45
C LEU A 10 -18.03 -8.30 -1.36
N SER A 11 -17.37 -8.92 -2.34
CA SER A 11 -18.01 -9.96 -3.17
C SER A 11 -18.50 -11.12 -2.30
N ALA A 12 -19.63 -11.73 -2.68
CA ALA A 12 -20.13 -12.94 -2.03
C ALA A 12 -19.13 -14.12 -2.10
N GLU A 13 -18.22 -14.10 -3.08
CA GLU A 13 -17.14 -15.09 -3.19
C GLU A 13 -16.18 -15.04 -2.00
N SER A 14 -16.01 -13.89 -1.34
CA SER A 14 -15.16 -13.78 -0.13
C SER A 14 -15.59 -14.72 0.98
N VAL A 15 -16.91 -14.88 1.19
CA VAL A 15 -17.46 -15.76 2.22
C VAL A 15 -17.10 -17.22 1.91
N LYS A 16 -17.32 -17.64 0.65
CA LYS A 16 -16.98 -18.99 0.17
C LYS A 16 -15.50 -19.30 0.32
N VAL A 17 -14.63 -18.31 0.05
CA VAL A 17 -13.18 -18.46 0.25
C VAL A 17 -12.87 -18.73 1.71
N PHE A 18 -13.34 -17.91 2.64
CA PHE A 18 -13.10 -18.13 4.07
C PHE A 18 -13.64 -19.48 4.56
N GLU A 19 -14.87 -19.85 4.18
CA GLU A 19 -15.49 -21.13 4.53
C GLU A 19 -14.67 -22.33 4.03
N LYS A 20 -14.13 -22.25 2.81
CA LYS A 20 -13.24 -23.28 2.24
C LYS A 20 -11.99 -23.52 3.09
N TYR A 21 -11.50 -22.50 3.79
CA TYR A 21 -10.37 -22.60 4.71
C TYR A 21 -10.77 -22.94 6.15
N GLY A 22 -12.05 -23.21 6.40
CA GLY A 22 -12.56 -23.52 7.74
C GLY A 22 -12.53 -22.32 8.67
N ILE A 23 -12.83 -21.13 8.16
CA ILE A 23 -12.92 -19.87 8.91
C ILE A 23 -14.39 -19.47 9.02
N GLU A 24 -14.82 -19.14 10.23
CA GLU A 24 -16.16 -18.62 10.48
C GLU A 24 -16.25 -17.16 10.01
N VAL A 25 -17.30 -16.81 9.26
CA VAL A 25 -17.46 -15.47 8.70
C VAL A 25 -18.76 -14.85 9.19
N GLU A 26 -18.66 -13.61 9.65
CA GLU A 26 -19.82 -12.76 9.90
C GLU A 26 -19.79 -11.58 8.93
N VAL A 27 -20.88 -11.36 8.20
CA VAL A 27 -21.01 -10.22 7.29
C VAL A 27 -21.99 -9.23 7.91
N ASN A 28 -21.50 -8.05 8.26
CA ASN A 28 -22.34 -6.98 8.77
C ASN A 28 -21.83 -5.62 8.29
N THR A 29 -22.43 -5.11 7.20
CA THR A 29 -21.97 -3.90 6.52
C THR A 29 -22.58 -2.61 7.04
N ASP A 30 -23.56 -2.72 7.94
CA ASP A 30 -24.37 -1.60 8.43
C ASP A 30 -23.99 -1.20 9.87
N LEU A 31 -22.83 -1.68 10.34
CA LEU A 31 -22.31 -1.38 11.67
C LEU A 31 -21.98 0.10 11.81
N SER A 32 -22.46 0.71 12.89
CA SER A 32 -21.94 1.99 13.35
C SER A 32 -20.52 1.83 13.90
N GLU A 33 -19.77 2.93 14.00
CA GLU A 33 -18.43 2.89 14.59
C GLU A 33 -18.44 2.36 16.03
N GLU A 34 -19.47 2.69 16.82
CA GLU A 34 -19.62 2.21 18.20
C GLU A 34 -20.00 0.73 18.27
N ASP A 35 -20.89 0.26 17.39
CA ASP A 35 -21.23 -1.17 17.33
C ASP A 35 -19.98 -1.99 16.96
N LEU A 36 -19.23 -1.53 15.95
CA LEU A 36 -17.98 -2.17 15.54
C LEU A 36 -16.97 -2.25 16.69
N LYS A 37 -16.82 -1.19 17.49
CA LYS A 37 -15.96 -1.19 18.69
C LYS A 37 -16.38 -2.22 19.73
N ASN A 38 -17.69 -2.47 19.87
CA ASN A 38 -18.21 -3.40 20.87
C ASN A 38 -18.06 -4.87 20.48
N LEU A 39 -18.06 -5.19 19.18
CA LEU A 39 -17.99 -6.57 18.69
C LEU A 39 -16.61 -7.00 18.20
N ILE A 40 -15.71 -6.06 17.88
CA ILE A 40 -14.42 -6.38 17.24
C ILE A 40 -13.52 -7.31 18.07
N SER A 41 -13.69 -7.34 19.40
CA SER A 41 -12.96 -8.25 20.29
C SER A 41 -13.25 -9.72 20.02
N ASP A 42 -14.36 -10.05 19.37
CA ASP A 42 -14.78 -11.43 19.13
C ASP A 42 -14.18 -12.04 17.84
N PHE A 43 -13.40 -11.25 17.10
CA PHE A 43 -12.89 -11.62 15.77
C PHE A 43 -11.36 -11.69 15.73
N ASP A 44 -10.86 -12.69 14.99
CA ASP A 44 -9.44 -12.83 14.66
C ASP A 44 -9.04 -12.00 13.44
N GLY A 45 -9.99 -11.69 12.55
CA GLY A 45 -9.74 -10.92 11.33
C GLY A 45 -10.84 -9.92 11.00
N LEU A 46 -10.45 -8.80 10.40
CA LEU A 46 -11.35 -7.76 9.93
C LEU A 46 -11.09 -7.49 8.44
N ALA A 47 -12.08 -7.79 7.60
CA ALA A 47 -12.04 -7.52 6.16
C ALA A 47 -12.86 -6.26 5.84
N ILE A 48 -12.19 -5.25 5.27
CA ILE A 48 -12.77 -3.93 4.99
C ILE A 48 -12.48 -3.46 3.57
N ARG A 49 -13.10 -2.35 3.17
CA ARG A 49 -12.78 -1.58 1.97
C ARG A 49 -12.44 -0.13 2.34
N SER A 50 -13.23 0.84 1.90
CA SER A 50 -12.99 2.28 2.10
C SER A 50 -13.93 2.91 3.12
N ASN A 51 -15.03 2.23 3.46
CA ASN A 51 -16.09 2.81 4.30
C ASN A 51 -15.70 2.71 5.77
N THR A 52 -15.48 1.50 6.27
CA THR A 52 -15.02 1.27 7.65
C THR A 52 -13.70 2.00 7.92
N LYS A 53 -13.65 2.78 9.02
CA LYS A 53 -12.44 3.45 9.50
C LYS A 53 -11.85 2.68 10.67
N VAL A 54 -10.64 2.16 10.50
CA VAL A 54 -9.90 1.45 11.54
C VAL A 54 -9.03 2.45 12.29
N THR A 55 -9.67 3.13 13.24
CA THR A 55 -9.03 4.16 14.08
C THR A 55 -8.28 3.54 15.25
N ARG A 56 -7.45 4.34 15.94
CA ARG A 56 -6.79 3.93 17.18
C ARG A 56 -7.78 3.44 18.24
N GLU A 57 -8.90 4.14 18.41
CA GLU A 57 -9.94 3.78 19.38
C GLU A 57 -10.55 2.41 19.09
N LEU A 58 -10.79 2.09 17.80
CA LEU A 58 -11.25 0.76 17.41
C LEU A 58 -10.20 -0.30 17.73
N LEU A 59 -8.94 -0.03 17.37
CA LEU A 59 -7.84 -0.95 17.60
C LEU A 59 -7.62 -1.21 19.09
N GLU A 60 -7.81 -0.22 19.96
CA GLU A 60 -7.71 -0.40 21.41
C GLU A 60 -8.68 -1.46 21.94
N LYS A 61 -9.88 -1.61 21.35
CA LYS A 61 -10.87 -2.63 21.71
C LYS A 61 -10.67 -4.00 21.05
N ALA A 62 -9.83 -4.07 20.02
CA ALA A 62 -9.65 -5.26 19.19
C ALA A 62 -8.65 -6.25 19.80
N ASP A 63 -8.99 -6.91 20.91
CA ASP A 63 -8.03 -7.69 21.71
C ASP A 63 -7.61 -9.02 21.08
N ASN A 64 -8.51 -9.68 20.36
CA ASN A 64 -8.23 -10.92 19.65
C ASN A 64 -7.85 -10.73 18.17
N LEU A 65 -7.94 -9.50 17.67
CA LEU A 65 -7.72 -9.21 16.25
C LEU A 65 -6.26 -9.45 15.87
N LYS A 66 -6.02 -10.29 14.86
CA LYS A 66 -4.69 -10.67 14.36
C LYS A 66 -4.38 -10.05 13.00
N ILE A 67 -5.40 -9.80 12.19
CA ILE A 67 -5.24 -9.30 10.83
C ILE A 67 -6.36 -8.35 10.40
N ILE A 68 -5.97 -7.31 9.66
CA ILE A 68 -6.86 -6.45 8.90
C ILE A 68 -6.54 -6.63 7.42
N GLY A 69 -7.51 -7.10 6.64
CA GLY A 69 -7.42 -7.19 5.20
C GLY A 69 -8.22 -6.07 4.55
N ARG A 70 -7.56 -5.25 3.73
CA ARG A 70 -8.19 -4.18 2.98
C ARG A 70 -8.33 -4.55 1.52
N ALA A 71 -9.56 -4.74 1.06
CA ALA A 71 -9.89 -4.94 -0.36
C ALA A 71 -9.69 -3.63 -1.16
N GLY A 72 -8.49 -3.48 -1.72
CA GLY A 72 -8.03 -2.39 -2.58
C GLY A 72 -6.61 -1.92 -2.21
N ILE A 73 -6.01 -1.02 -3.01
CA ILE A 73 -4.60 -0.58 -2.83
C ILE A 73 -4.37 0.34 -1.61
N GLY A 74 -5.05 1.48 -1.52
CA GLY A 74 -4.83 2.47 -0.44
C GLY A 74 -5.12 1.91 0.95
N VAL A 75 -4.59 2.50 2.01
CA VAL A 75 -4.92 2.08 3.40
C VAL A 75 -5.15 3.29 4.28
N ASP A 76 -5.60 4.38 3.65
CA ASP A 76 -5.77 5.69 4.27
C ASP A 76 -6.85 5.68 5.38
N ASN A 77 -7.71 4.65 5.39
CA ASN A 77 -8.71 4.40 6.43
C ASN A 77 -8.24 3.50 7.58
N ILE A 78 -6.94 3.21 7.69
CA ILE A 78 -6.35 2.37 8.75
C ILE A 78 -5.23 3.16 9.45
N ASP A 79 -5.28 3.26 10.78
CA ASP A 79 -4.15 3.73 11.58
C ASP A 79 -3.06 2.64 11.63
N LEU A 80 -2.17 2.65 10.63
CA LEU A 80 -1.08 1.68 10.49
C LEU A 80 -0.18 1.65 11.74
N ASP A 81 0.09 2.81 12.34
CA ASP A 81 0.98 2.89 13.49
C ASP A 81 0.35 2.25 14.72
N ALA A 82 -0.93 2.54 14.98
CA ALA A 82 -1.67 1.92 16.09
C ALA A 82 -1.81 0.41 15.90
N ALA A 83 -2.17 -0.05 14.70
CA ALA A 83 -2.33 -1.46 14.40
C ALA A 83 -1.01 -2.21 14.52
N THR A 84 0.09 -1.61 14.03
CA THR A 84 1.43 -2.20 14.17
C THR A 84 1.86 -2.27 15.63
N LYS A 85 1.58 -1.26 16.47
CA LYS A 85 1.87 -1.31 17.91
C LYS A 85 1.11 -2.42 18.63
N LYS A 86 -0.16 -2.63 18.27
CA LYS A 86 -0.98 -3.73 18.81
C LYS A 86 -0.60 -5.10 18.22
N GLY A 87 0.32 -5.13 17.26
CA GLY A 87 0.82 -6.36 16.67
C GLY A 87 -0.13 -6.99 15.65
N ILE A 88 -1.01 -6.18 15.05
CA ILE A 88 -2.02 -6.61 14.07
C ILE A 88 -1.42 -6.50 12.66
N VAL A 89 -1.49 -7.58 11.89
CA VAL A 89 -1.00 -7.59 10.49
C VAL A 89 -1.97 -6.83 9.60
N ILE A 90 -1.45 -6.04 8.66
CA ILE A 90 -2.25 -5.29 7.71
C ILE A 90 -1.88 -5.72 6.30
N MET A 91 -2.85 -6.21 5.55
CA MET A 91 -2.69 -6.62 4.16
C MET A 91 -3.60 -5.82 3.24
N ASN A 92 -3.12 -5.56 2.03
CA ASN A 92 -3.91 -4.97 0.96
C ASN A 92 -3.86 -5.83 -0.32
N THR A 93 -4.54 -5.37 -1.37
CA THR A 93 -4.59 -6.04 -2.67
C THR A 93 -4.06 -5.10 -3.77
N PRO A 94 -2.72 -5.01 -3.94
CA PRO A 94 -2.09 -3.98 -4.75
C PRO A 94 -2.32 -4.13 -6.26
N LEU A 95 -2.78 -5.31 -6.71
CA LEU A 95 -2.93 -5.65 -8.12
C LEU A 95 -4.39 -5.67 -8.60
N GLY A 96 -5.33 -6.02 -7.72
CA GLY A 96 -6.72 -6.36 -8.10
C GLY A 96 -7.53 -5.27 -8.81
N ASN A 97 -7.10 -4.01 -8.76
CA ASN A 97 -7.77 -2.88 -9.44
C ASN A 97 -6.82 -2.06 -10.35
N SER A 98 -5.61 -2.57 -10.64
CA SER A 98 -4.62 -1.82 -11.43
C SER A 98 -5.10 -1.54 -12.85
N ILE A 99 -5.74 -2.52 -13.50
CA ILE A 99 -6.32 -2.40 -14.84
C ILE A 99 -7.46 -1.39 -14.83
N THR A 100 -8.45 -1.58 -13.96
CA THR A 100 -9.63 -0.72 -13.85
C THR A 100 -9.26 0.75 -13.57
N THR A 101 -8.28 1.00 -12.71
CA THR A 101 -7.84 2.37 -12.42
C THR A 101 -7.15 3.01 -13.62
N ALA A 102 -6.39 2.22 -14.39
CA ALA A 102 -5.75 2.68 -15.61
C ALA A 102 -6.79 2.99 -16.70
N GLU A 103 -7.78 2.12 -16.88
CA GLU A 103 -8.90 2.34 -17.81
C GLU A 103 -9.68 3.60 -17.44
N HIS A 104 -9.98 3.80 -16.15
CA HIS A 104 -10.67 5.00 -15.67
C HIS A 104 -9.85 6.27 -15.92
N THR A 105 -8.52 6.21 -15.76
CA THR A 105 -7.62 7.32 -16.11
C THR A 105 -7.73 7.69 -17.59
N ILE A 106 -7.69 6.69 -18.49
CA ILE A 106 -7.82 6.91 -19.93
C ILE A 106 -9.23 7.41 -20.28
N ALA A 107 -10.28 6.87 -19.65
CA ALA A 107 -11.66 7.28 -19.84
C ALA A 107 -11.87 8.75 -19.44
N LEU A 108 -11.36 9.16 -18.27
CA LEU A 108 -11.41 10.54 -17.81
C LEU A 108 -10.59 11.49 -18.68
N MET A 109 -9.41 11.05 -19.14
CA MET A 109 -8.61 11.82 -20.10
C MET A 109 -9.38 12.07 -21.42
N MET A 110 -10.05 11.04 -21.94
CA MET A 110 -10.88 11.14 -23.15
C MET A 110 -12.13 12.00 -22.95
N ALA A 111 -12.82 11.81 -21.81
CA ALA A 111 -13.99 12.59 -21.45
C ALA A 111 -13.67 14.09 -21.36
N LEU A 112 -12.54 14.41 -20.73
CA LEU A 112 -12.01 15.77 -20.64
C LEU A 112 -11.59 16.32 -22.01
N ALA A 113 -10.84 15.54 -22.80
CA ALA A 113 -10.37 15.98 -24.11
C ALA A 113 -11.53 16.29 -25.07
N ARG A 114 -12.69 15.64 -24.90
CA ARG A 114 -13.83 15.74 -25.83
C ARG A 114 -15.06 16.45 -25.23
N ASN A 115 -14.96 17.02 -24.02
CA ASN A 115 -16.05 17.70 -23.32
C ASN A 115 -17.30 16.82 -23.12
N ILE A 116 -17.12 15.50 -22.97
CA ILE A 116 -18.22 14.52 -23.02
C ILE A 116 -19.33 14.85 -21.99
N PRO A 117 -19.04 15.11 -20.70
CA PRO A 117 -20.10 15.30 -19.71
C PRO A 117 -20.99 16.51 -20.03
N ASN A 118 -20.38 17.63 -20.41
CA ASN A 118 -21.12 18.85 -20.74
C ASN A 118 -21.91 18.73 -22.04
N ALA A 119 -21.34 18.09 -23.06
CA ALA A 119 -22.02 17.85 -24.33
C ALA A 119 -23.21 16.91 -24.13
N ASN A 120 -23.01 15.81 -23.40
CA ASN A 120 -24.06 14.87 -23.02
C ASN A 120 -25.21 15.57 -22.28
N PHE A 121 -24.90 16.33 -21.23
CA PHE A 121 -25.90 17.06 -20.47
C PHE A 121 -26.70 18.04 -21.36
N SER A 122 -26.03 18.78 -22.23
CA SER A 122 -26.69 19.70 -23.16
C SER A 122 -27.65 18.98 -24.13
N THR A 123 -27.25 17.84 -24.67
CA THR A 123 -28.09 17.03 -25.57
C THR A 123 -29.30 16.43 -24.86
N HIS A 124 -29.16 15.97 -23.60
CA HIS A 124 -30.31 15.55 -22.79
C HIS A 124 -31.33 16.67 -22.55
N LEU A 125 -30.89 17.93 -22.53
CA LEU A 125 -31.78 19.10 -22.48
C LEU A 125 -32.41 19.46 -23.84
N GLY A 126 -32.23 18.62 -24.86
CA GLY A 126 -32.76 18.83 -26.21
C GLY A 126 -32.00 19.87 -27.04
N LYS A 127 -30.83 20.33 -26.57
CA LYS A 127 -30.02 21.33 -27.30
C LYS A 127 -29.09 20.66 -28.29
N TRP A 128 -28.81 21.36 -29.39
CA TRP A 128 -27.88 20.90 -30.44
C TRP A 128 -26.71 21.87 -30.64
N GLU A 129 -25.84 21.97 -29.62
CA GLU A 129 -24.77 22.97 -29.55
C GLU A 129 -23.46 22.51 -30.22
N LYS A 130 -23.52 21.95 -31.44
CA LYS A 130 -22.33 21.39 -32.14
C LYS A 130 -21.16 22.37 -32.22
N SER A 131 -21.42 23.65 -32.48
CA SER A 131 -20.38 24.69 -32.63
C SER A 131 -19.72 25.12 -31.32
N LYS A 132 -20.34 24.81 -30.17
CA LYS A 132 -19.85 25.21 -28.84
C LYS A 132 -18.73 24.32 -28.33
N TYR A 133 -18.74 23.04 -28.70
CA TYR A 133 -17.81 22.05 -28.17
C TYR A 133 -16.69 21.76 -29.16
N THR A 134 -15.51 22.33 -28.91
CA THR A 134 -14.28 21.97 -29.63
C THR A 134 -13.39 21.12 -28.73
N GLY A 135 -13.09 19.91 -29.18
CA GLY A 135 -12.25 18.97 -28.43
C GLY A 135 -10.75 19.15 -28.70
N THR A 136 -9.94 18.33 -28.03
CA THR A 136 -8.51 18.18 -28.27
C THR A 136 -8.23 16.76 -28.75
N GLU A 137 -7.50 16.64 -29.85
CA GLU A 137 -6.99 15.35 -30.33
C GLU A 137 -5.79 14.90 -29.50
N LEU A 138 -5.74 13.61 -29.13
CA LEU A 138 -4.65 13.03 -28.33
C LEU A 138 -3.47 12.54 -29.19
N TYR A 139 -3.71 12.22 -30.47
CA TYR A 139 -2.69 11.70 -31.37
C TYR A 139 -1.44 12.58 -31.39
N SER A 140 -0.27 11.96 -31.22
CA SER A 140 1.04 12.63 -31.15
C SER A 140 1.21 13.69 -30.05
N LYS A 141 0.24 13.87 -29.14
CA LYS A 141 0.40 14.75 -27.97
C LYS A 141 1.30 14.13 -26.93
N ILE A 142 1.92 14.98 -26.11
CA ILE A 142 2.77 14.54 -25.01
C ILE A 142 1.90 14.26 -23.79
N LEU A 143 1.90 13.00 -23.35
CA LEU A 143 1.39 12.60 -22.04
C LEU A 143 2.57 12.59 -21.06
N GLY A 144 2.57 13.55 -20.15
CA GLY A 144 3.44 13.51 -18.99
C GLY A 144 2.85 12.65 -17.89
N MET A 145 3.63 11.73 -17.36
CA MET A 145 3.22 10.85 -16.27
C MET A 145 4.13 11.03 -15.07
N ILE A 146 3.52 11.22 -13.90
CA ILE A 146 4.22 11.25 -12.63
C ILE A 146 3.97 9.92 -11.94
N GLY A 147 4.99 9.07 -11.87
CA GLY A 147 4.91 7.70 -11.37
C GLY A 147 4.65 6.67 -12.47
N CYS A 148 5.40 5.56 -12.41
CA CYS A 148 5.37 4.45 -13.35
C CYS A 148 5.28 3.08 -12.65
N GLY A 149 4.50 3.02 -11.57
CA GLY A 149 4.19 1.75 -10.90
C GLY A 149 3.22 0.88 -11.72
N ASN A 150 2.52 -0.04 -11.05
CA ASN A 150 1.60 -0.99 -11.70
C ASN A 150 0.55 -0.29 -12.59
N ILE A 151 -0.17 0.70 -12.04
CA ILE A 151 -1.18 1.47 -12.79
C ILE A 151 -0.52 2.31 -13.87
N GLY A 152 0.56 3.02 -13.55
CA GLY A 152 1.27 3.90 -14.48
C GLY A 152 1.79 3.15 -15.70
N SER A 153 2.30 1.93 -15.54
CA SER A 153 2.76 1.11 -16.67
C SER A 153 1.60 0.74 -17.63
N ILE A 154 0.41 0.44 -17.10
CA ILE A 154 -0.77 0.13 -17.92
C ILE A 154 -1.27 1.41 -18.62
N VAL A 155 -1.30 2.55 -17.93
CA VAL A 155 -1.68 3.83 -18.54
C VAL A 155 -0.73 4.21 -19.67
N ALA A 156 0.59 3.99 -19.49
CA ALA A 156 1.58 4.23 -20.53
C ALA A 156 1.30 3.40 -21.79
N ASP A 157 1.07 2.10 -21.62
CA ASP A 157 0.73 1.18 -22.71
C ASP A 157 -0.53 1.63 -23.46
N ARG A 158 -1.62 1.95 -22.75
CA ARG A 158 -2.87 2.42 -23.38
C ARG A 158 -2.69 3.76 -24.09
N ALA A 159 -1.91 4.68 -23.53
CA ALA A 159 -1.61 5.96 -24.15
C ALA A 159 -0.74 5.82 -25.42
N GLN A 160 0.24 4.90 -25.42
CA GLN A 160 0.99 4.54 -26.63
C GLN A 160 0.11 3.86 -27.67
N GLY A 161 -0.87 3.06 -27.26
CA GLY A 161 -1.92 2.52 -28.13
C GLY A 161 -2.70 3.63 -28.85
N LEU A 162 -3.00 4.72 -28.15
CA LEU A 162 -3.58 5.96 -28.70
C LEU A 162 -2.56 6.84 -29.45
N LYS A 163 -1.33 6.37 -29.62
CA LYS A 163 -0.22 7.05 -30.31
C LYS A 163 0.17 8.39 -29.68
N MET A 164 0.03 8.51 -28.36
CA MET A 164 0.61 9.60 -27.59
C MET A 164 2.12 9.40 -27.38
N GLN A 165 2.85 10.49 -27.17
CA GLN A 165 4.25 10.45 -26.74
C GLN A 165 4.32 10.43 -25.22
N VAL A 166 4.61 9.27 -24.63
CA VAL A 166 4.63 9.10 -23.18
C VAL A 166 5.99 9.47 -22.60
N LYS A 167 5.99 10.44 -21.68
CA LYS A 167 7.17 10.92 -20.94
C LYS A 167 6.90 10.75 -19.45
N VAL A 168 7.90 10.30 -18.69
CA VAL A 168 7.68 9.82 -17.32
C VAL A 168 8.68 10.44 -16.36
N TYR A 169 8.19 10.92 -15.22
CA TYR A 169 8.99 11.19 -14.04
C TYR A 169 8.69 10.14 -12.97
N ASP A 170 9.69 9.30 -12.69
CA ASP A 170 9.67 8.38 -11.57
C ASP A 170 11.12 8.14 -11.09
N PRO A 171 11.48 8.56 -9.86
CA PRO A 171 12.82 8.34 -9.32
C PRO A 171 13.23 6.86 -9.22
N PHE A 172 12.27 5.95 -9.16
CA PHE A 172 12.49 4.52 -8.97
C PHE A 172 12.41 3.71 -10.27
N LEU A 173 12.05 4.34 -11.39
CA LEU A 173 12.06 3.70 -12.71
C LEU A 173 13.50 3.60 -13.23
N THR A 174 13.95 2.40 -13.58
CA THR A 174 15.26 2.19 -14.21
C THR A 174 15.22 2.53 -15.70
N ASP A 175 16.37 2.86 -16.28
CA ASP A 175 16.45 3.21 -17.71
C ASP A 175 16.17 1.99 -18.59
N GLU A 176 16.55 0.79 -18.14
CA GLU A 176 16.23 -0.48 -18.79
C GLU A 176 14.72 -0.70 -18.85
N ARG A 177 14.02 -0.52 -17.71
CA ARG A 177 12.58 -0.69 -17.66
C ARG A 177 11.86 0.35 -18.50
N ALA A 178 12.33 1.60 -18.50
CA ALA A 178 11.76 2.66 -19.33
C ALA A 178 11.84 2.31 -20.83
N LYS A 179 12.99 1.80 -21.29
CA LYS A 179 13.18 1.31 -22.67
C LYS A 179 12.27 0.13 -22.99
N GLU A 180 12.17 -0.83 -22.09
CA GLU A 180 11.34 -2.03 -22.26
C GLU A 180 9.86 -1.67 -22.49
N ILE A 181 9.33 -0.73 -21.71
CA ILE A 181 7.94 -0.27 -21.85
C ILE A 181 7.78 0.88 -22.87
N GLY A 182 8.85 1.26 -23.59
CA GLY A 182 8.80 2.25 -24.66
C GLY A 182 8.51 3.70 -24.22
N VAL A 183 8.81 4.05 -22.97
CA VAL A 183 8.61 5.42 -22.44
C VAL A 183 9.94 6.14 -22.26
N GLU A 184 9.91 7.47 -22.26
CA GLU A 184 11.11 8.28 -21.98
C GLU A 184 11.07 8.82 -20.55
N LYS A 185 12.05 8.40 -19.75
CA LYS A 185 12.26 8.94 -18.40
C LYS A 185 12.87 10.34 -18.45
N MET A 186 12.37 11.25 -17.61
CA MET A 186 12.91 12.61 -17.50
C MET A 186 12.63 13.26 -16.14
N GLU A 187 13.31 14.37 -15.89
CA GLU A 187 13.12 15.18 -14.69
C GLU A 187 11.75 15.87 -14.65
N LEU A 188 11.16 15.98 -13.45
CA LEU A 188 9.84 16.56 -13.23
C LEU A 188 9.70 17.96 -13.85
N ASP A 189 10.70 18.81 -13.66
CA ASP A 189 10.67 20.19 -14.15
C ASP A 189 10.66 20.28 -15.69
N LYS A 190 11.27 19.30 -16.39
CA LYS A 190 11.21 19.21 -17.85
C LYS A 190 9.85 18.66 -18.28
N LEU A 191 9.37 17.62 -17.59
CA LEU A 191 8.08 16.98 -17.84
C LEU A 191 6.94 18.01 -17.81
N LEU A 192 6.86 18.83 -16.76
CA LEU A 192 5.81 19.84 -16.60
C LEU A 192 5.75 20.81 -17.78
N LYS A 193 6.90 21.25 -18.29
CA LYS A 193 6.99 22.26 -19.36
C LYS A 193 6.49 21.76 -20.72
N ILE A 194 6.62 20.46 -20.99
CA ILE A 194 6.33 19.90 -22.32
C ILE A 194 4.98 19.20 -22.41
N SER A 195 4.41 18.80 -21.26
CA SER A 195 3.19 18.00 -21.19
C SER A 195 1.97 18.74 -21.74
N ASP A 196 1.29 18.13 -22.72
CA ASP A 196 -0.04 18.58 -23.15
C ASP A 196 -1.12 18.03 -22.20
N PHE A 197 -0.91 16.79 -21.73
CA PHE A 197 -1.69 16.14 -20.69
C PHE A 197 -0.74 15.69 -19.57
N LEU A 198 -1.13 15.86 -18.32
CA LEU A 198 -0.38 15.39 -17.15
C LEU A 198 -1.26 14.43 -16.35
N THR A 199 -0.78 13.24 -16.02
CA THR A 199 -1.46 12.29 -15.14
C THR A 199 -0.57 11.85 -13.98
N LEU A 200 -1.18 11.58 -12.82
CA LEU A 200 -0.48 11.20 -11.60
C LEU A 200 -0.80 9.75 -11.21
N HIS A 201 0.24 8.99 -10.87
CA HIS A 201 0.20 7.57 -10.47
C HIS A 201 1.17 7.29 -9.32
N VAL A 202 1.24 8.21 -8.35
CA VAL A 202 2.10 8.10 -7.16
C VAL A 202 1.26 7.98 -5.87
N PRO A 203 1.80 7.34 -4.82
CA PRO A 203 1.16 7.36 -3.50
C PRO A 203 1.18 8.76 -2.88
N LEU A 204 0.26 9.03 -1.95
CA LEU A 204 0.28 10.24 -1.14
C LEU A 204 1.30 10.07 0.00
N THR A 205 2.31 10.93 0.02
CA THR A 205 3.38 10.96 1.02
C THR A 205 3.67 12.40 1.39
N LYS A 206 4.50 12.64 2.41
CA LYS A 206 4.99 13.99 2.73
C LYS A 206 5.71 14.66 1.54
N LYS A 207 6.36 13.88 0.66
CA LYS A 207 7.08 14.38 -0.52
C LYS A 207 6.17 14.65 -1.73
N THR A 208 5.07 13.91 -1.86
CA THR A 208 4.14 14.00 -3.01
C THR A 208 2.88 14.83 -2.71
N LYS A 209 2.61 15.16 -1.45
CA LYS A 209 1.52 16.05 -1.04
C LYS A 209 1.68 17.43 -1.67
N ASN A 210 0.65 17.88 -2.37
CA ASN A 210 0.61 19.15 -3.12
C ASN A 210 1.82 19.31 -4.05
N MET A 211 2.35 18.22 -4.61
CA MET A 211 3.45 18.29 -5.56
C MET A 211 3.07 19.06 -6.82
N ILE A 212 1.78 19.07 -7.17
CA ILE A 212 1.22 20.01 -8.14
C ILE A 212 0.54 21.15 -7.36
N ASN A 213 1.13 22.33 -7.41
CA ASN A 213 0.69 23.54 -6.72
C ASN A 213 0.86 24.78 -7.62
N SER A 214 0.54 25.97 -7.13
CA SER A 214 0.63 27.21 -7.90
C SER A 214 1.99 27.46 -8.57
N THR A 215 3.11 27.01 -7.97
CA THR A 215 4.45 27.15 -8.54
C THR A 215 4.68 26.19 -9.69
N THR A 216 4.32 24.91 -9.55
CA THR A 216 4.48 23.91 -10.62
C THR A 216 3.47 24.12 -11.74
N LEU A 217 2.24 24.53 -11.43
CA LEU A 217 1.20 24.84 -12.41
C LEU A 217 1.67 25.93 -13.37
N LYS A 218 2.34 26.98 -12.88
CA LYS A 218 2.92 28.05 -13.73
C LYS A 218 4.00 27.56 -14.69
N LYS A 219 4.66 26.44 -14.41
CA LYS A 219 5.67 25.84 -15.30
C LYS A 219 5.01 25.05 -16.44
N MET A 220 3.73 24.71 -16.31
CA MET A 220 3.04 23.90 -17.29
C MET A 220 2.72 24.70 -18.56
N LYS A 221 2.53 23.96 -19.64
CA LYS A 221 2.14 24.52 -20.93
C LYS A 221 0.76 25.17 -20.80
N LYS A 222 0.57 26.37 -21.37
CA LYS A 222 -0.74 27.01 -21.41
C LYS A 222 -1.74 26.11 -22.17
N GLY A 223 -2.91 25.87 -21.60
CA GLY A 223 -3.95 24.99 -22.15
C GLY A 223 -3.72 23.49 -21.88
N SER A 224 -2.66 23.12 -21.15
CA SER A 224 -2.45 21.75 -20.72
C SER A 224 -3.57 21.27 -19.80
N LYS A 225 -3.75 19.96 -19.70
CA LYS A 225 -4.83 19.33 -18.93
C LYS A 225 -4.29 18.36 -17.90
N ILE A 226 -4.93 18.27 -16.73
CA ILE A 226 -4.44 17.46 -15.59
C ILE A 226 -5.44 16.38 -15.23
N ILE A 227 -4.97 15.14 -15.06
CA ILE A 227 -5.78 14.00 -14.64
C ILE A 227 -5.26 13.47 -13.31
N ASN A 228 -6.15 13.24 -12.36
CA ASN A 228 -5.80 12.60 -11.09
C ASN A 228 -6.83 11.53 -10.71
N CYS A 229 -6.44 10.27 -10.92
CA CYS A 229 -7.15 9.08 -10.42
C CYS A 229 -6.33 8.32 -9.38
N ALA A 230 -5.25 8.92 -8.85
CA ALA A 230 -4.35 8.25 -7.93
C ALA A 230 -4.74 8.50 -6.47
N ARG A 231 -4.45 9.68 -5.94
CA ARG A 231 -4.79 10.05 -4.56
C ARG A 231 -5.19 11.51 -4.45
N GLY A 232 -6.14 11.80 -3.58
CA GLY A 232 -6.48 13.15 -3.16
C GLY A 232 -5.27 13.85 -2.53
N GLY A 233 -5.16 15.17 -2.72
CA GLY A 233 -4.08 15.97 -2.13
C GLY A 233 -2.71 15.84 -2.80
N LEU A 234 -2.57 15.12 -3.92
CA LEU A 234 -1.39 15.21 -4.79
C LEU A 234 -1.34 16.56 -5.54
N VAL A 235 -2.52 17.07 -5.86
CA VAL A 235 -2.73 18.38 -6.49
C VAL A 235 -3.42 19.29 -5.49
N ASN A 236 -2.92 20.51 -5.35
CA ASN A 236 -3.61 21.56 -4.61
C ASN A 236 -4.83 22.03 -5.43
N GLU A 237 -6.01 21.57 -5.03
CA GLU A 237 -7.28 21.78 -5.74
C GLU A 237 -7.64 23.27 -5.87
N LYS A 238 -7.32 24.10 -4.86
CA LYS A 238 -7.55 25.55 -4.90
C LYS A 238 -6.63 26.24 -5.91
N ASP A 239 -5.35 25.87 -5.90
CA ASP A 239 -4.39 26.43 -6.86
C ASP A 239 -4.75 26.04 -8.30
N LEU A 240 -5.21 24.80 -8.49
CA LEU A 240 -5.68 24.31 -9.79
C LEU A 240 -6.92 25.07 -10.28
N ALA A 241 -7.95 25.22 -9.43
CA ALA A 241 -9.16 25.98 -9.76
C ALA A 241 -8.80 27.41 -10.21
N ASN A 242 -7.98 28.12 -9.43
CA ASN A 242 -7.49 29.46 -9.77
C ASN A 242 -6.73 29.49 -11.10
N SER A 243 -6.01 28.43 -11.45
CA SER A 243 -5.24 28.34 -12.69
C SER A 243 -6.12 28.08 -13.92
N ILE A 244 -7.21 27.32 -13.74
CA ILE A 244 -8.25 27.06 -14.75
C ILE A 244 -9.04 28.34 -15.01
N GLU A 245 -9.51 29.03 -13.97
CA GLU A 245 -10.25 30.29 -14.11
C GLU A 245 -9.43 31.38 -14.82
N LYS A 246 -8.11 31.40 -14.60
CA LYS A 246 -7.17 32.30 -15.32
C LYS A 246 -6.87 31.86 -16.76
N GLY A 247 -7.38 30.71 -17.20
CA GLY A 247 -7.15 30.15 -18.53
C GLY A 247 -5.70 29.70 -18.78
N HIS A 248 -4.93 29.44 -17.72
CA HIS A 248 -3.58 28.89 -17.87
C HIS A 248 -3.64 27.37 -18.04
N ILE A 249 -4.39 26.67 -17.19
CA ILE A 249 -4.71 25.25 -17.36
C ILE A 249 -6.02 25.14 -18.13
N GLY A 250 -6.04 24.29 -19.16
CA GLY A 250 -7.18 24.15 -20.07
C GLY A 250 -8.28 23.22 -19.57
N GLY A 251 -8.09 22.57 -18.43
CA GLY A 251 -9.07 21.71 -17.78
C GLY A 251 -8.46 20.61 -16.92
N ALA A 252 -9.31 19.89 -16.19
CA ALA A 252 -8.86 18.80 -15.33
C ALA A 252 -9.88 17.66 -15.23
N ALA A 253 -9.42 16.44 -14.95
CA ALA A 253 -10.29 15.30 -14.67
C ALA A 253 -9.88 14.58 -13.39
N PHE A 254 -10.77 14.56 -12.39
CA PHE A 254 -10.43 14.11 -11.03
C PHE A 254 -11.42 13.03 -10.58
N ASP A 255 -10.86 11.92 -10.11
CA ASP A 255 -11.64 10.86 -9.46
C ASP A 255 -11.51 10.90 -7.93
N VAL A 256 -10.47 11.57 -7.41
CA VAL A 256 -10.10 11.55 -6.00
C VAL A 256 -9.88 12.96 -5.46
N PHE A 257 -10.23 13.18 -4.20
CA PHE A 257 -10.23 14.49 -3.55
C PHE A 257 -9.49 14.47 -2.21
N SER A 258 -8.91 15.61 -1.84
CA SER A 258 -8.17 15.79 -0.59
C SER A 258 -9.00 15.48 0.66
N LYS A 259 -10.32 15.63 0.58
CA LYS A 259 -11.30 15.26 1.60
C LYS A 259 -12.44 14.49 0.94
N GLU A 260 -12.68 13.28 1.43
CA GLU A 260 -13.76 12.41 0.97
C GLU A 260 -14.62 11.92 2.15
N PRO A 261 -15.97 11.88 2.01
CA PRO A 261 -16.77 12.25 0.82
C PRO A 261 -16.70 13.76 0.51
N ALA A 262 -16.44 14.10 -0.76
CA ALA A 262 -16.32 15.48 -1.22
C ALA A 262 -17.72 16.06 -1.45
N LYS A 263 -18.27 16.77 -0.45
CA LYS A 263 -19.55 17.49 -0.58
C LYS A 263 -19.38 18.86 -1.24
N ASP A 264 -18.23 19.47 -1.02
CA ASP A 264 -17.81 20.76 -1.53
C ASP A 264 -16.35 20.67 -2.02
N ASN A 265 -16.07 21.26 -3.18
CA ASN A 265 -14.72 21.32 -3.73
C ASN A 265 -14.58 22.52 -4.68
N PRO A 266 -13.45 23.26 -4.69
CA PRO A 266 -13.24 24.39 -5.60
C PRO A 266 -13.23 24.00 -7.08
N LEU A 267 -13.07 22.71 -7.41
CA LEU A 267 -13.15 22.21 -8.79
C LEU A 267 -14.59 21.97 -9.26
N PHE A 268 -15.56 21.87 -8.34
CA PHE A 268 -16.95 21.58 -8.69
C PHE A 268 -17.61 22.81 -9.34
N GLY A 269 -18.35 22.57 -10.42
CA GLY A 269 -19.05 23.61 -11.19
C GLY A 269 -18.21 24.29 -12.27
N LEU A 270 -16.90 24.07 -12.30
CA LEU A 270 -16.04 24.51 -13.42
C LEU A 270 -16.35 23.69 -14.67
N LYS A 271 -16.60 24.35 -15.80
CA LYS A 271 -17.02 23.67 -17.05
C LYS A 271 -15.87 22.87 -17.66
N GLU A 272 -14.64 23.28 -17.43
CA GLU A 272 -13.41 22.65 -17.91
C GLU A 272 -13.00 21.45 -17.06
N VAL A 273 -13.79 21.12 -16.03
CA VAL A 273 -13.49 20.04 -15.09
C VAL A 273 -14.47 18.88 -15.25
N VAL A 274 -13.92 17.67 -15.32
CA VAL A 274 -14.66 16.41 -15.19
C VAL A 274 -14.37 15.82 -13.81
N VAL A 275 -15.40 15.45 -13.06
CA VAL A 275 -15.24 14.82 -11.75
C VAL A 275 -16.06 13.55 -11.62
N THR A 276 -15.50 12.57 -10.90
CA THR A 276 -16.18 11.33 -10.53
C THR A 276 -15.95 11.01 -9.05
N PRO A 277 -16.90 10.34 -8.38
CA PRO A 277 -16.84 10.10 -6.93
C PRO A 277 -16.02 8.84 -6.59
N HIS A 278 -14.71 8.85 -6.86
CA HIS A 278 -13.77 7.78 -6.54
C HIS A 278 -14.17 6.41 -7.12
N LEU A 279 -14.38 6.39 -8.44
CA LEU A 279 -14.84 5.23 -9.20
C LEU A 279 -13.71 4.38 -9.80
N GLY A 280 -12.44 4.76 -9.64
CA GLY A 280 -11.30 4.09 -10.28
C GLY A 280 -11.17 2.59 -9.99
N ALA A 281 -11.83 2.07 -8.95
CA ALA A 281 -11.88 0.64 -8.63
C ALA A 281 -13.32 0.08 -8.65
N SER A 282 -14.29 0.85 -9.12
CA SER A 282 -15.73 0.54 -9.03
C SER A 282 -16.24 -0.21 -10.26
N THR A 283 -15.64 -1.36 -10.57
CA THR A 283 -16.15 -2.33 -11.56
C THR A 283 -16.34 -3.70 -10.93
N GLU A 284 -17.19 -4.53 -11.53
CA GLU A 284 -17.47 -5.88 -11.03
C GLU A 284 -16.20 -6.72 -10.93
N GLU A 285 -15.34 -6.68 -11.94
CA GLU A 285 -14.09 -7.43 -12.00
C GLU A 285 -13.11 -6.96 -10.90
N ALA A 286 -12.98 -5.66 -10.71
CA ALA A 286 -12.13 -5.13 -9.64
C ALA A 286 -12.66 -5.53 -8.27
N GLN A 287 -13.98 -5.46 -8.06
CA GLN A 287 -14.61 -5.85 -6.79
C GLN A 287 -14.36 -7.31 -6.47
N GLU A 288 -14.54 -8.18 -7.45
CA GLU A 288 -14.35 -9.61 -7.29
C GLU A 288 -12.87 -9.94 -7.02
N ASN A 289 -11.96 -9.44 -7.86
CA ASN A 289 -10.53 -9.71 -7.74
C ASN A 289 -9.97 -9.28 -6.38
N VAL A 290 -10.28 -8.06 -5.92
CA VAL A 290 -9.77 -7.58 -4.62
C VAL A 290 -10.40 -8.33 -3.45
N SER A 291 -11.65 -8.77 -3.58
CA SER A 291 -12.38 -9.50 -2.53
C SER A 291 -11.84 -10.92 -2.38
N ILE A 292 -11.64 -11.64 -3.49
CA ILE A 292 -11.04 -12.98 -3.48
C ILE A 292 -9.61 -12.91 -2.94
N GLN A 293 -8.80 -11.99 -3.49
CA GLN A 293 -7.40 -11.87 -3.12
C GLN A 293 -7.24 -11.56 -1.62
N VAL A 294 -8.01 -10.63 -1.06
CA VAL A 294 -7.90 -10.31 0.37
C VAL A 294 -8.36 -11.48 1.25
N SER A 295 -9.42 -12.18 0.85
CA SER A 295 -9.93 -13.35 1.58
C SER A 295 -8.93 -14.50 1.59
N GLU A 296 -8.28 -14.80 0.48
CA GLU A 296 -7.24 -15.85 0.41
C GLU A 296 -6.03 -15.48 1.26
N GLN A 297 -5.56 -14.22 1.16
CA GLN A 297 -4.44 -13.73 1.94
C GLN A 297 -4.68 -13.82 3.45
N MET A 298 -5.86 -13.37 3.90
CA MET A 298 -6.25 -13.46 5.30
C MET A 298 -6.41 -14.91 5.75
N SER A 299 -7.01 -15.76 4.91
CA SER A 299 -7.21 -17.17 5.22
C SER A 299 -5.89 -17.90 5.41
N ASN A 300 -4.94 -17.70 4.49
CA ASN A 300 -3.59 -18.26 4.57
C ASN A 300 -2.88 -17.82 5.86
N TYR A 301 -2.99 -16.54 6.24
CA TYR A 301 -2.40 -16.05 7.49
C TYR A 301 -3.03 -16.68 8.73
N LEU A 302 -4.36 -16.71 8.82
CA LEU A 302 -5.08 -17.22 10.00
C LEU A 302 -4.92 -18.74 10.19
N THR A 303 -4.68 -19.49 9.12
CA THR A 303 -4.56 -20.96 9.15
C THR A 303 -3.11 -21.46 9.19
N THR A 304 -2.21 -20.82 8.44
CA THR A 304 -0.82 -21.30 8.26
C THR A 304 0.23 -20.30 8.72
N GLY A 305 -0.15 -19.05 8.99
CA GLY A 305 0.78 -17.95 9.29
C GLY A 305 1.48 -17.36 8.05
N ALA A 306 1.10 -17.76 6.83
CA ALA A 306 1.69 -17.23 5.60
C ALA A 306 1.28 -15.77 5.37
N VAL A 307 2.24 -14.93 4.95
CA VAL A 307 2.09 -13.47 4.85
C VAL A 307 2.42 -12.99 3.46
N SER A 308 1.47 -12.36 2.78
CA SER A 308 1.68 -11.70 1.48
C SER A 308 1.01 -10.33 1.44
N ASN A 309 1.58 -9.41 0.65
CA ASN A 309 1.17 -8.01 0.54
C ASN A 309 0.93 -7.33 1.90
N ALA A 310 1.75 -7.68 2.90
CA ALA A 310 1.67 -7.05 4.20
C ALA A 310 2.39 -5.70 4.20
N LEU A 311 1.76 -4.71 4.84
CA LEU A 311 2.25 -3.34 4.84
C LEU A 311 3.15 -3.03 6.04
N ASN A 312 2.98 -3.77 7.13
CA ASN A 312 3.64 -3.52 8.40
C ASN A 312 4.51 -4.69 8.91
N ILE A 313 4.68 -5.75 8.10
CA ILE A 313 5.68 -6.79 8.34
C ILE A 313 6.40 -7.20 7.07
N PRO A 314 7.64 -7.70 7.17
CA PRO A 314 8.33 -8.33 6.06
C PRO A 314 7.48 -9.47 5.48
N SER A 315 7.21 -9.41 4.18
CA SER A 315 6.47 -10.47 3.49
C SER A 315 7.33 -11.74 3.36
N VAL A 316 6.67 -12.89 3.40
CA VAL A 316 7.28 -14.22 3.20
C VAL A 316 6.51 -14.91 2.09
N THR A 317 7.15 -15.09 0.94
CA THR A 317 6.51 -15.74 -0.21
C THR A 317 6.23 -17.22 0.07
N ALA A 318 5.31 -17.83 -0.69
CA ALA A 318 5.04 -19.26 -0.59
C ALA A 318 6.28 -20.14 -0.89
N GLU A 319 7.20 -19.65 -1.73
CA GLU A 319 8.45 -20.35 -2.04
C GLU A 319 9.49 -20.21 -0.91
N GLU A 320 9.53 -19.05 -0.25
CA GLU A 320 10.43 -18.80 0.89
C GLU A 320 9.94 -19.48 2.17
N ALA A 321 8.63 -19.61 2.37
CA ALA A 321 8.05 -20.09 3.63
C ALA A 321 8.62 -21.46 4.08
N PRO A 322 8.70 -22.50 3.23
CA PRO A 322 9.33 -23.76 3.62
C PRO A 322 10.81 -23.62 3.98
N LYS A 323 11.55 -22.80 3.21
CA LYS A 323 12.99 -22.56 3.42
C LYS A 323 13.26 -21.80 4.71
N LEU A 324 12.42 -20.83 5.05
CA LEU A 324 12.58 -19.98 6.24
C LEU A 324 12.06 -20.63 7.52
N LYS A 325 11.06 -21.53 7.44
CA LYS A 325 10.43 -22.17 8.60
C LYS A 325 11.41 -22.71 9.66
N PRO A 326 12.45 -23.50 9.31
CA PRO A 326 13.39 -24.00 10.31
C PRO A 326 14.22 -22.86 10.94
N TYR A 327 14.59 -21.84 10.17
CA TYR A 327 15.31 -20.67 10.65
C TYR A 327 14.45 -19.75 11.54
N MET A 328 13.16 -19.61 11.24
CA MET A 328 12.23 -18.87 12.11
C MET A 328 12.13 -19.54 13.47
N LYS A 329 12.05 -20.88 13.51
CA LYS A 329 12.05 -21.64 14.75
C LYS A 329 13.36 -21.48 15.53
N LEU A 330 14.50 -21.52 14.84
CA LEU A 330 15.81 -21.27 15.44
C LEU A 330 15.91 -19.86 16.04
N ALA A 331 15.53 -18.85 15.26
CA ALA A 331 15.51 -17.44 15.66
C ALA A 331 14.62 -17.20 16.88
N GLU A 332 13.44 -17.83 16.92
CA GLU A 332 12.53 -17.78 18.08
C GLU A 332 13.19 -18.38 19.33
N GLN A 333 13.84 -19.54 19.20
CA GLN A 333 14.51 -20.20 20.33
C GLN A 333 15.69 -19.40 20.88
N ILE A 334 16.54 -18.86 19.99
CA ILE A 334 17.65 -17.97 20.36
C ILE A 334 17.11 -16.75 21.09
N GLY A 335 16.10 -16.08 20.50
CA GLY A 335 15.46 -14.91 21.08
C GLY A 335 14.89 -15.22 22.47
N ARG A 336 14.07 -16.26 22.60
CA ARG A 336 13.44 -16.62 23.89
C ARG A 336 14.47 -16.96 24.96
N LEU A 337 15.51 -17.72 24.62
CA LEU A 337 16.57 -18.04 25.57
C LEU A 337 17.27 -16.78 26.05
N ALA A 338 17.71 -15.92 25.12
CA ALA A 338 18.36 -14.65 25.44
C ALA A 338 17.45 -13.73 26.27
N GLY A 339 16.15 -13.69 25.96
CA GLY A 339 15.16 -12.91 26.71
C GLY A 339 14.97 -13.40 28.14
N GLN A 340 14.91 -14.71 28.35
CA GLN A 340 14.74 -15.31 29.69
C GLN A 340 15.95 -15.06 30.59
N ILE A 341 17.16 -15.00 30.03
CA ILE A 341 18.39 -14.71 30.78
C ILE A 341 18.70 -13.21 30.85
N THR A 342 17.89 -12.35 30.23
CA THR A 342 18.07 -10.90 30.27
C THR A 342 17.29 -10.31 31.45
N GLU A 343 18.02 -9.87 32.47
CA GLU A 343 17.43 -9.36 33.72
C GLU A 343 17.37 -7.82 33.81
N THR A 344 18.01 -7.12 32.87
CA THR A 344 18.13 -5.65 32.88
C THR A 344 17.87 -5.04 31.52
N SER A 345 17.67 -3.72 31.49
CA SER A 345 17.36 -2.94 30.29
C SER A 345 18.37 -3.20 29.17
N ILE A 346 17.85 -3.58 28.00
CA ILE A 346 18.62 -3.79 26.78
C ILE A 346 18.97 -2.43 26.17
N LYS A 347 20.26 -2.23 25.86
CA LYS A 347 20.77 -1.06 25.14
C LYS A 347 20.97 -1.36 23.65
N LYS A 348 21.51 -2.54 23.34
CA LYS A 348 21.88 -2.92 21.97
C LYS A 348 21.52 -4.36 21.69
N ILE A 349 21.02 -4.58 20.49
CA ILE A 349 20.69 -5.89 19.92
C ILE A 349 21.47 -5.99 18.60
N LYS A 350 22.43 -6.90 18.53
CA LYS A 350 23.17 -7.18 17.29
C LYS A 350 22.85 -8.60 16.84
N ILE A 351 22.41 -8.74 15.61
CA ILE A 351 22.10 -10.05 15.00
C ILE A 351 23.06 -10.27 13.83
N GLU A 352 23.79 -11.38 13.86
CA GLU A 352 24.62 -11.81 12.74
C GLU A 352 23.98 -13.04 12.07
N PHE A 353 23.81 -12.95 10.74
CA PHE A 353 23.36 -14.04 9.88
C PHE A 353 24.56 -14.56 9.10
N ILE A 354 24.99 -15.80 9.37
CA ILE A 354 26.27 -16.35 8.91
C ILE A 354 26.05 -17.63 8.09
N GLY A 355 26.71 -17.79 6.94
CA GLY A 355 26.62 -18.99 6.11
C GLY A 355 25.32 -19.03 5.30
N GLN A 356 24.65 -20.19 5.18
CA GLN A 356 23.48 -20.32 4.29
C GLN A 356 22.31 -19.37 4.63
N VAL A 357 22.07 -19.07 5.91
CA VAL A 357 21.01 -18.12 6.31
C VAL A 357 21.25 -16.70 5.78
N ALA A 358 22.51 -16.33 5.49
CA ALA A 358 22.89 -15.05 4.89
C ALA A 358 22.24 -14.82 3.51
N LEU A 359 21.97 -15.91 2.78
CA LEU A 359 21.41 -15.89 1.43
C LEU A 359 19.88 -15.86 1.43
N LEU A 360 19.25 -15.97 2.60
CA LEU A 360 17.81 -15.97 2.77
C LEU A 360 17.29 -14.58 3.14
N ASN A 361 15.97 -14.42 3.08
CA ASN A 361 15.31 -13.22 3.57
C ASN A 361 15.41 -13.13 5.11
N THR A 362 16.35 -12.32 5.60
CA THR A 362 16.69 -12.18 7.03
C THR A 362 15.75 -11.25 7.81
N LYS A 363 14.90 -10.48 7.13
CA LYS A 363 13.99 -9.52 7.78
C LYS A 363 12.92 -10.20 8.65
N PRO A 364 12.21 -11.25 8.17
CA PRO A 364 11.33 -12.05 9.03
C PRO A 364 12.07 -12.66 10.22
N LEU A 365 13.27 -13.19 10.00
CA LEU A 365 14.09 -13.82 11.06
C LEU A 365 14.46 -12.82 12.16
N THR A 366 14.88 -11.62 11.77
CA THR A 366 15.15 -10.49 12.67
C THR A 366 13.93 -10.18 13.53
N SER A 367 12.74 -10.10 12.91
CA SER A 367 11.51 -9.74 13.59
C SER A 367 11.07 -10.80 14.60
N VAL A 368 11.18 -12.08 14.24
CA VAL A 368 10.90 -13.22 15.13
C VAL A 368 11.88 -13.29 16.28
N LEU A 369 13.17 -13.10 16.02
CA LEU A 369 14.21 -13.15 17.03
C LEU A 369 14.04 -12.05 18.07
N VAL A 370 13.81 -10.81 17.62
CA VAL A 370 13.56 -9.68 18.53
C VAL A 370 12.25 -9.88 19.30
N ALA A 371 11.21 -10.45 18.67
CA ALA A 371 9.97 -10.79 19.38
C ALA A 371 10.22 -11.82 20.49
N GLY A 372 10.98 -12.88 20.20
CA GLY A 372 11.39 -13.88 21.19
C GLY A 372 12.20 -13.28 22.34
N LEU A 373 13.11 -12.35 22.04
CA LEU A 373 13.95 -11.64 23.02
C LEU A 373 13.12 -10.79 23.99
N LEU A 374 12.10 -10.10 23.50
CA LEU A 374 11.31 -9.18 24.31
C LEU A 374 10.14 -9.86 25.04
N ALA A 375 9.62 -10.97 24.51
CA ALA A 375 8.44 -11.66 25.03
C ALA A 375 8.49 -12.02 26.53
N PRO A 376 9.63 -12.41 27.14
CA PRO A 376 9.68 -12.68 28.58
C PRO A 376 9.47 -11.43 29.46
N SER A 377 9.79 -10.25 28.94
CA SER A 377 9.76 -8.98 29.67
C SER A 377 8.54 -8.11 29.35
N MET A 378 7.78 -8.48 28.31
CA MET A 378 6.70 -7.67 27.77
C MET A 378 5.57 -8.55 27.25
N GLU A 379 4.36 -8.25 27.69
CA GLU A 379 3.14 -8.84 27.14
C GLU A 379 2.83 -8.27 25.75
N ALA A 380 2.10 -9.05 24.96
CA ALA A 380 1.64 -8.68 23.61
C ALA A 380 2.74 -8.35 22.59
N VAL A 381 3.99 -8.78 22.80
CA VAL A 381 5.05 -8.66 21.78
C VAL A 381 4.98 -9.80 20.77
N ASN A 382 5.04 -9.45 19.49
CA ASN A 382 5.07 -10.40 18.37
C ASN A 382 5.96 -9.87 17.23
N MET A 383 6.08 -10.63 16.14
CA MET A 383 6.92 -10.27 14.99
C MET A 383 6.52 -8.97 14.28
N VAL A 384 5.30 -8.46 14.51
CA VAL A 384 4.80 -7.21 13.92
C VAL A 384 5.31 -6.01 14.71
N ASN A 385 5.16 -6.03 16.04
CA ASN A 385 5.47 -4.88 16.87
C ASN A 385 6.90 -4.89 17.44
N ALA A 386 7.58 -6.04 17.51
CA ALA A 386 8.85 -6.17 18.21
C ALA A 386 9.95 -5.21 17.70
N PRO A 387 10.21 -5.05 16.39
CA PRO A 387 11.22 -4.10 15.91
C PRO A 387 10.88 -2.64 16.26
N ILE A 388 9.60 -2.29 16.27
CA ILE A 388 9.14 -0.94 16.62
C ILE A 388 9.26 -0.70 18.12
N ILE A 389 8.88 -1.69 18.94
CA ILE A 389 9.02 -1.61 20.39
C ILE A 389 10.49 -1.42 20.77
N ALA A 390 11.40 -2.22 20.19
CA ALA A 390 12.84 -2.09 20.41
C ALA A 390 13.32 -0.66 20.10
N LYS A 391 12.96 -0.13 18.93
CA LYS A 391 13.31 1.24 18.54
C LYS A 391 12.71 2.30 19.47
N SER A 392 11.44 2.15 19.87
CA SER A 392 10.75 3.10 20.73
C SER A 392 11.33 3.18 22.15
N ARG A 393 11.95 2.09 22.61
CA ARG A 393 12.68 2.01 23.88
C ARG A 393 14.17 2.33 23.75
N ASN A 394 14.59 2.94 22.64
CA ASN A 394 15.98 3.31 22.35
C ASN A 394 16.96 2.13 22.36
N MET A 395 16.48 0.93 22.02
CA MET A 395 17.36 -0.23 21.80
C MET A 395 17.98 -0.09 20.40
N GLU A 396 19.31 -0.05 20.33
CA GLU A 396 20.04 -0.02 19.06
C GLU A 396 20.00 -1.42 18.42
N LEU A 397 19.17 -1.60 17.39
CA LEU A 397 19.08 -2.84 16.62
C LEU A 397 20.00 -2.76 15.39
N THR A 398 20.98 -3.66 15.31
CA THR A 398 21.87 -3.81 14.15
C THR A 398 21.80 -5.23 13.61
N THR A 399 21.77 -5.36 12.28
CA THR A 399 21.88 -6.66 11.60
C THR A 399 23.11 -6.66 10.71
N SER A 400 23.81 -7.78 10.63
CA SER A 400 24.94 -7.97 9.71
C SER A 400 24.89 -9.35 9.08
N ILE A 401 25.41 -9.46 7.86
CA ILE A 401 25.42 -10.67 7.06
C ILE A 401 26.86 -11.06 6.77
N ARG A 402 27.19 -12.35 6.88
CA ARG A 402 28.51 -12.90 6.57
C ARG A 402 28.38 -14.21 5.79
N GLU A 403 28.94 -14.27 4.58
CA GLU A 403 28.75 -15.44 3.69
C GLU A 403 29.53 -16.67 4.13
N HIS A 404 30.69 -16.48 4.77
CA HIS A 404 31.55 -17.58 5.22
C HIS A 404 31.49 -17.77 6.72
N SER A 405 31.24 -19.00 7.14
CA SER A 405 31.35 -19.47 8.51
C SER A 405 32.62 -20.30 8.68
N GLN A 406 33.23 -20.25 9.87
CA GLN A 406 34.40 -21.08 10.20
C GLN A 406 33.99 -22.47 10.73
N ASP A 407 32.89 -22.56 11.49
CA ASP A 407 32.55 -23.76 12.27
C ASP A 407 31.25 -24.46 11.84
N TYR A 408 30.29 -23.73 11.25
CA TYR A 408 28.95 -24.25 10.90
C TYR A 408 28.49 -23.83 9.51
N ILE A 409 27.77 -24.70 8.78
CA ILE A 409 27.21 -24.36 7.44
C ILE A 409 26.27 -23.15 7.50
N THR A 410 25.59 -22.96 8.62
CA THR A 410 24.72 -21.82 8.87
C THR A 410 24.69 -21.49 10.35
N GLU A 411 24.62 -20.21 10.71
CA GLU A 411 24.55 -19.77 12.09
C GLU A 411 23.77 -18.46 12.21
N ILE A 412 23.00 -18.32 13.28
CA ILE A 412 22.41 -17.05 13.72
C ILE A 412 23.02 -16.75 15.09
N SER A 413 23.73 -15.63 15.20
CA SER A 413 24.24 -15.13 16.49
C SER A 413 23.45 -13.90 16.92
N LEU A 414 23.06 -13.88 18.20
CA LEU A 414 22.42 -12.77 18.86
C LEU A 414 23.33 -12.29 19.99
N LEU A 415 23.84 -11.06 19.86
CA LEU A 415 24.51 -10.35 20.92
C LEU A 415 23.56 -9.31 21.53
N VAL A 416 23.35 -9.42 22.84
CA VAL A 416 22.54 -8.48 23.64
C VAL A 416 23.46 -7.75 24.60
N GLU A 417 23.48 -6.43 24.50
CA GLU A 417 24.15 -5.55 25.46
C GLU A 417 23.11 -4.92 26.37
N THR A 418 23.28 -5.15 27.66
CA THR A 418 22.46 -4.56 28.72
C THR A 418 23.24 -3.50 29.48
N GLU A 419 22.63 -2.86 30.47
CA GLU A 419 23.36 -1.98 31.40
C GLU A 419 24.49 -2.66 32.17
N ARG A 420 24.40 -3.98 32.40
CA ARG A 420 25.33 -4.70 33.30
C ARG A 420 26.31 -5.61 32.57
N ARG A 421 25.90 -6.20 31.45
CA ARG A 421 26.69 -7.21 30.74
C ARG A 421 26.38 -7.29 29.25
N LYS A 422 27.32 -7.88 28.53
CA LYS A 422 27.13 -8.39 27.16
C LYS A 422 26.91 -9.89 27.24
N MET A 423 25.96 -10.39 26.47
CA MET A 423 25.72 -11.81 26.30
C MET A 423 25.60 -12.13 24.82
N GLU A 424 26.02 -13.33 24.44
CA GLU A 424 25.91 -13.84 23.09
C GLU A 424 25.24 -15.21 23.15
N VAL A 425 24.26 -15.41 22.27
CA VAL A 425 23.57 -16.69 22.08
C VAL A 425 23.62 -16.98 20.59
N ALA A 426 24.28 -18.08 20.23
CA ALA A 426 24.35 -18.55 18.86
C ALA A 426 23.51 -19.80 18.67
N GLY A 427 23.10 -20.05 17.43
CA GLY A 427 22.39 -21.25 17.07
C GLY A 427 22.58 -21.61 15.61
N THR A 428 22.47 -22.91 15.32
CA THR A 428 22.62 -23.50 14.00
C THR A 428 21.47 -24.46 13.68
N LEU A 429 21.42 -24.94 12.45
CA LEU A 429 20.52 -26.01 12.02
C LEU A 429 21.32 -27.29 11.76
N TYR A 430 20.89 -28.39 12.36
CA TYR A 430 21.36 -29.73 12.00
C TYR A 430 20.24 -30.45 11.23
N GLY A 431 20.37 -30.50 9.90
CA GLY A 431 19.22 -30.74 9.02
C GLY A 431 18.22 -29.58 9.15
N GLU A 432 16.96 -29.87 9.46
CA GLU A 432 15.93 -28.84 9.73
C GLU A 432 15.72 -28.58 11.24
N LYS A 433 16.52 -29.21 12.11
CA LYS A 433 16.33 -29.13 13.56
C LYS A 433 17.22 -28.04 14.17
N PRO A 434 16.65 -27.09 14.93
CA PRO A 434 17.42 -26.03 15.57
C PRO A 434 18.26 -26.55 16.74
N ARG A 435 19.46 -25.98 16.90
CA ARG A 435 20.40 -26.24 18.00
C ARG A 435 21.00 -24.92 18.46
N ILE A 436 20.99 -24.67 19.76
CA ILE A 436 21.79 -23.59 20.38
C ILE A 436 23.23 -24.14 20.53
N VAL A 437 24.23 -23.32 20.21
CA VAL A 437 25.65 -23.70 20.20
C VAL A 437 26.52 -22.74 20.99
#